data_AF-A0A953YS40-F1
#
_entry.id   AF-A0A953YS40-F1
#
_cell.length_a   1.000
_cell.length_b   1.000
_cell.length_c   1.000
_cell.angle_alpha   90.00
_cell.angle_beta   90.00
_cell.angle_gamma   90.00
#
_symmetry.space_group_name_H-M   'P 1'
#
loop_
_entity.id
_entity.type
_entity.pdbx_description
1 polymer ?
#
loop_
_entity_poly.entity_id
_entity_poly.type
_entity_poly.pdbx_seq_one_letter_code
_entity_poly.pdbx_strand_id
1 'polypeptide(L)' 'MELPAPLELAGVAYRWIQASARYEGEAVHDLKKAGDRLTVALTCIPKEKYKEGSLDTSWWRGGAAFIGTIELT' A
#
# COMPACT_ATOMS: atom_id res chain seq x y z
N MET A 1 0.09 3.48 -5.95
CA MET A 1 0.46 4.90 -5.86
C MET A 1 1.97 5.02 -6.02
N GLU A 2 2.45 6.01 -6.80
CA GLU A 2 3.89 6.31 -6.90
C GLU A 2 4.32 7.19 -5.72
N LEU A 3 5.52 6.94 -5.18
CA LEU A 3 6.11 7.77 -4.13
C LEU A 3 6.80 9.00 -4.74
N PRO A 4 6.74 10.18 -4.10
CA PRO A 4 7.43 11.38 -4.60
C PRO A 4 8.96 11.19 -4.68
N ALA A 5 9.53 10.46 -3.70
CA ALA A 5 10.91 10.01 -3.70
C ALA A 5 10.97 8.48 -3.50
N PRO A 6 11.93 7.77 -4.12
CA PRO A 6 12.07 6.34 -3.87
C PRO A 6 12.49 6.10 -2.42
N LEU A 7 11.89 5.07 -1.80
CA LEU A 7 12.34 4.55 -0.51
C LEU A 7 13.47 3.55 -0.77
N GLU A 8 14.65 3.80 -0.22
CA GLU A 8 15.79 2.88 -0.29
C GLU A 8 15.82 2.02 0.98
N LEU A 9 15.70 0.70 0.83
CA LEU A 9 15.82 -0.25 1.94
C LEU A 9 16.56 -1.50 1.47
N ALA A 10 17.57 -1.93 2.24
CA ALA A 10 18.36 -3.12 1.94
C ALA A 10 18.96 -3.16 0.51
N GLY A 11 19.33 -2.00 -0.04
CA GLY A 11 19.90 -1.88 -1.39
C GLY A 11 18.88 -1.99 -2.53
N VAL A 12 17.58 -1.93 -2.21
CA VAL A 12 16.48 -1.95 -3.17
C VAL A 12 15.73 -0.62 -3.12
N ALA A 13 15.52 -0.05 -4.31
CA ALA A 13 14.77 1.18 -4.51
C ALA A 13 13.28 0.87 -4.76
N TYR A 14 12.42 1.31 -3.85
CA TYR A 14 10.97 1.17 -3.95
C TYR A 14 10.35 2.49 -4.38
N ARG A 15 9.65 2.47 -5.53
CA ARG A 15 9.08 3.69 -6.12
C ARG A 15 7.56 3.67 -6.16
N TRP A 16 6.94 2.51 -5.94
CA TRP A 16 5.50 2.37 -5.85
C TRP A 16 5.10 1.74 -4.52
N ILE A 17 3.90 2.07 -4.07
CA ILE A 17 3.23 1.42 -2.94
C ILE A 17 1.84 0.98 -3.36
N GLN A 18 1.43 -0.17 -2.85
CA GLN A 18 0.07 -0.68 -2.97
C GLN A 18 -0.58 -0.73 -1.61
N ALA A 19 -1.71 -0.03 -1.49
CA ALA A 19 -2.52 -0.01 -0.29
C ALA A 19 -3.55 -1.14 -0.34
N SER A 20 -3.50 -2.01 0.66
CA SER A 20 -4.50 -3.03 0.92
C SER A 20 -5.24 -2.64 2.19
N ALA A 21 -6.52 -2.32 2.06
CA ALA A 21 -7.36 -2.03 3.19
C ALA A 21 -7.41 -3.22 4.15
N ARG A 22 -7.21 -2.94 5.44
CA ARG A 22 -7.45 -3.93 6.50
C ARG A 22 -8.81 -3.62 7.11
N TYR A 23 -9.73 -4.55 6.98
CA TYR A 23 -11.05 -4.43 7.60
C TYR A 23 -11.11 -5.39 8.78
N GLU A 24 -11.39 -4.85 9.96
CA GLU A 24 -11.79 -5.64 11.13
C GLU A 24 -13.31 -5.67 11.17
N GLY A 25 -13.91 -6.86 11.08
CA GLY A 25 -15.34 -7.19 11.29
C GLY A 25 -16.37 -6.13 10.92
N GLU A 26 -16.58 -5.16 11.81
CA GLU A 26 -17.61 -4.11 11.73
C GLU A 26 -17.25 -2.94 10.78
N ALA A 27 -15.96 -2.74 10.46
CA ALA A 27 -15.44 -1.60 9.70
C ALA A 27 -15.87 -1.56 8.22
N VAL A 28 -16.37 -2.67 7.65
CA VAL A 28 -16.89 -2.69 6.27
C VAL A 28 -18.15 -1.83 6.13
N HIS A 29 -18.95 -1.72 7.20
CA HIS A 29 -20.15 -0.89 7.21
C HIS A 29 -19.86 0.62 7.31
N ASP A 30 -18.72 0.97 7.90
CA ASP A 30 -18.29 2.36 8.13
C ASP A 30 -17.54 2.99 6.96
N LEU A 31 -17.13 2.18 5.97
CA LEU A 31 -16.54 2.66 4.70
C LEU A 31 -17.42 3.67 3.95
N LYS A 32 -18.75 3.61 4.15
CA LYS A 32 -19.70 4.56 3.53
C LYS A 32 -19.84 5.87 4.32
N LYS A 33 -19.31 5.94 5.54
CA LYS A 33 -19.48 7.09 6.46
C LYS A 33 -18.17 7.82 6.76
N ALA A 34 -17.04 7.11 6.75
CA ALA A 34 -15.74 7.68 7.10
C ALA A 34 -15.10 8.35 5.88
N GLY A 35 -15.49 9.60 5.66
CA GLY A 35 -15.08 10.41 4.51
C GLY A 35 -13.58 10.49 4.24
N ASP A 36 -12.69 10.43 5.23
CA ASP A 36 -11.36 11.02 4.97
C ASP A 36 -10.14 10.17 5.31
N ARG A 37 -10.24 9.03 6.02
CA ARG A 37 -9.05 8.32 6.53
C ARG A 37 -9.25 6.81 6.60
N LEU A 38 -8.44 6.04 5.89
CA LEU A 38 -8.46 4.58 5.90
C LEU A 38 -7.11 4.01 6.37
N THR A 39 -7.12 3.19 7.41
CA THR A 39 -5.93 2.43 7.82
C THR A 39 -5.72 1.27 6.86
N VAL A 40 -4.54 1.21 6.26
CA VAL A 40 -4.17 0.26 5.21
C VAL A 40 -2.82 -0.37 5.51
N ALA A 41 -2.64 -1.61 5.05
CA ALA A 41 -1.31 -2.16 4.85
C ALA A 41 -0.75 -1.60 3.55
N LEU A 42 0.43 -0.98 3.62
CA LEU A 42 1.16 -0.46 2.48
C LEU A 42 2.31 -1.42 2.16
N THR A 43 2.32 -1.92 0.93
CA THR A 43 3.36 -2.82 0.43
C THR A 43 4.15 -2.10 -0.64
N CYS A 44 5.46 -1.97 -0.46
CA CYS A 44 6.36 -1.30 -1.40
C CYS A 44 6.73 -2.19 -2.57
N ILE A 45 6.56 -1.71 -3.81
CA ILE A 45 6.85 -2.43 -5.05
C ILE A 45 8.18 -1.95 -5.65
N PRO A 46 9.16 -2.87 -5.87
CA PRO A 46 10.36 -2.57 -6.65
C PRO A 46 10.01 -2.20 -8.09
N LYS A 47 10.85 -1.40 -8.72
CA LYS A 47 10.58 -0.87 -10.07
C LYS A 47 10.38 -1.95 -11.12
N GLU A 48 11.23 -2.93 -11.10
CA GLU A 48 11.25 -4.07 -12.01
C GLU A 48 10.06 -5.03 -11.81
N LYS A 49 9.29 -4.87 -10.73
CA LYS A 49 8.10 -5.69 -10.42
C LYS A 49 6.79 -4.93 -10.61
N TYR A 50 6.82 -3.61 -10.79
CA TYR A 50 5.60 -2.84 -10.97
C TYR A 50 4.95 -3.16 -12.31
N LYS A 51 3.68 -3.60 -12.25
CA LYS A 51 2.80 -3.74 -13.39
C LYS A 51 1.49 -3.06 -13.06
N GLU A 52 1.14 -2.05 -13.85
CA GLU A 52 -0.12 -1.32 -13.69
C GLU A 52 -1.32 -2.28 -13.74
N GLY A 53 -2.28 -2.08 -12.83
CA GLY A 53 -3.47 -2.92 -12.71
C GLY A 53 -3.25 -4.32 -12.13
N SER A 54 -2.02 -4.70 -11.78
CA SER A 54 -1.75 -5.98 -11.12
C SER A 54 -2.10 -5.93 -9.64
N LEU A 55 -2.91 -6.89 -9.18
CA LEU A 55 -3.14 -7.15 -7.74
C LEU A 55 -2.18 -8.22 -7.19
N ASP A 56 -1.33 -8.81 -8.05
CA ASP A 56 -0.34 -9.76 -7.60
C ASP A 56 0.76 -9.04 -6.82
N THR A 57 0.70 -9.22 -5.50
CA THR A 57 1.69 -8.71 -4.57
C THR A 57 2.63 -9.82 -4.07
N SER A 58 2.53 -11.07 -4.55
CA SER A 58 3.25 -12.23 -4.01
C SER A 58 4.77 -12.05 -3.82
N TRP A 59 5.37 -11.12 -4.55
CA TRP A 59 6.77 -10.69 -4.44
C TRP A 59 7.11 -9.91 -3.15
N TRP A 60 6.12 -9.52 -2.32
CA TRP A 60 6.34 -8.76 -1.07
C TRP A 60 7.06 -9.57 0.02
N ARG A 61 7.13 -10.89 -0.10
CA ARG A 61 7.85 -11.75 0.84
C ARG A 61 9.34 -11.41 0.82
N GLY A 62 9.79 -10.65 1.82
CA GLY A 62 11.16 -10.12 1.93
C GLY A 62 11.31 -8.65 1.47
N GLY A 63 10.22 -7.97 1.11
CA GLY A 63 10.19 -6.54 0.78
C GLY A 63 9.77 -5.65 1.95
N ALA A 64 9.68 -4.34 1.69
CA ALA A 64 9.24 -3.36 2.69
C ALA A 64 7.70 -3.31 2.79
N ALA A 65 7.18 -3.37 4.02
CA ALA A 65 5.76 -3.19 4.31
C ALA A 65 5.58 -2.36 5.59
N PHE A 66 4.53 -1.55 5.64
CA PHE A 66 4.18 -0.72 6.79
C PHE A 66 2.66 -0.60 6.93
N ILE A 67 2.23 -0.22 8.12
CA ILE A 67 0.84 0.18 8.37
C ILE A 67 0.78 1.70 8.31
N GLY A 68 -0.16 2.22 7.53
CA GLY A 68 -0.35 3.65 7.37
C GLY A 68 -1.81 3.99 7.21
N THR A 69 -2.11 5.29 7.22
CA THR A 69 -3.44 5.82 6.96
C THR A 69 -3.39 6.56 5.64
N ILE A 70 -4.27 6.21 4.69
CA ILE A 70 -4.47 6.98 3.46
C ILE A 70 -5.63 7.94 3.66
N GLU A 71 -5.47 9.15 3.17
CA GLU A 71 -6.53 10.15 3.12
C GLU A 71 -7.12 10.17 1.71
N LEU A 72 -8.43 9.97 1.59
CA LEU A 72 -9.14 9.92 0.31
C LEU A 72 -9.58 11.36 -0.05
N THR A 73 -8.62 12.21 -0.43
CA THR A 73 -8.89 13.56 -0.97
C THR A 73 -9.30 13.53 -2.44
#